data_AF-A0A1G0ECF3-F1
#
_entry.id   AF-A0A1G0ECF3-F1
#
_cell.length_a   1.000
_cell.length_b   1.000
_cell.length_c   1.000
_cell.angle_alpha   90.00
_cell.angle_beta   90.00
_cell.angle_gamma   90.00
#
_symmetry.space_group_name_H-M   'P 1'
#
loop_
_entity.id
_entity.type
_entity.pdbx_description
1 polymer ?
#
loop_
_entity_poly.entity_id
_entity_poly.type
_entity_poly.pdbx_seq_one_letter_code
_entity_poly.pdbx_strand_id
1 'polypeptide(L)'
;MPIVSAHLDDRDVVEHIDQMIFRFMKIQDGMGRRLIPLIVEMIEADTSEMTFIDKLNRLEKFGLIEPGEWNSYRKIRNDLAHTYPEEKEELVDAINEAAAIIQKLEASFLKMRHFCQKKLGSAAG
;
A
#
# COMPACT_ATOMS: atom_id res chain seq x y z
N MET A 1 -15.95 11.36 4.90
CA MET A 1 -15.90 12.56 5.75
C MET A 1 -14.53 12.54 6.41
N PRO A 2 -13.75 13.63 6.36
CA PRO A 2 -12.44 13.66 7.01
C PRO A 2 -12.60 13.54 8.54
N ILE A 3 -11.64 12.89 9.19
CA ILE A 3 -11.49 12.92 10.64
C ILE A 3 -11.18 14.37 11.05
N VAL A 4 -11.65 14.78 12.22
CA VAL A 4 -11.32 16.08 12.85
C VAL A 4 -10.91 15.85 14.29
N SER A 5 -10.24 16.82 14.92
CA SER A 5 -9.63 16.67 16.24
C SER A 5 -10.59 16.19 17.33
N ALA A 6 -11.85 16.64 17.30
CA ALA A 6 -12.90 16.21 18.22
C ALA A 6 -13.19 14.69 18.18
N HIS A 7 -12.94 14.02 17.05
CA HIS A 7 -13.12 12.58 16.93
C HIS A 7 -12.05 11.78 17.69
N LEU A 8 -10.89 12.39 17.96
CA LEU A 8 -9.80 11.72 18.69
C LEU A 8 -10.06 11.64 20.20
N ASP A 9 -11.12 12.29 20.70
CA ASP A 9 -11.57 12.16 22.09
C ASP A 9 -12.47 10.93 22.30
N ASP A 10 -12.98 10.34 21.21
CA ASP A 10 -13.76 9.11 21.23
C ASP A 10 -12.84 7.90 21.12
N ARG A 11 -12.80 7.10 22.19
CA ARG A 11 -11.97 5.90 22.27
C ARG A 11 -12.29 4.88 21.17
N ASP A 12 -13.57 4.73 20.81
CA ASP A 12 -13.96 3.78 19.78
C ASP A 12 -13.43 4.25 18.42
N VAL A 13 -13.44 5.56 18.15
CA VAL A 13 -12.89 6.11 16.91
C VAL A 13 -11.38 5.88 16.83
N VAL A 14 -10.65 6.15 17.91
CA VAL A 14 -9.20 5.90 17.99
C VAL A 14 -8.89 4.43 17.73
N GLU A 15 -9.63 3.50 18.35
CA GLU A 15 -9.43 2.07 18.13
C GLU A 15 -9.66 1.66 16.66
N HIS A 16 -10.70 2.21 16.02
CA HIS A 16 -10.94 1.94 14.60
C HIS A 16 -9.81 2.47 13.70
N ILE A 17 -9.25 3.63 14.01
CA ILE A 17 -8.10 4.21 13.29
C ILE A 17 -6.88 3.30 13.45
N ASP A 18 -6.56 2.86 14.67
CA ASP A 18 -5.44 1.96 14.92
C ASP A 18 -5.59 0.63 14.16
N GLN A 19 -6.80 0.06 14.18
CA GLN A 19 -7.09 -1.17 13.42
C GLN A 19 -6.94 -0.96 11.91
N MET A 20 -7.36 0.20 11.38
CA MET A 20 -7.20 0.55 9.98
C MET A 20 -5.72 0.64 9.60
N ILE A 21 -4.91 1.38 10.38
CA ILE A 21 -3.47 1.55 10.17
C ILE A 21 -2.78 0.18 10.22
N PHE A 22 -3.09 -0.64 11.22
CA PHE A 22 -2.53 -1.98 11.35
C PHE A 22 -2.83 -2.84 10.11
N ARG A 23 -4.07 -2.85 9.63
CA ARG A 23 -4.46 -3.61 8.42
C ARG A 23 -3.74 -3.09 7.17
N PHE A 24 -3.62 -1.78 7.02
CA PHE A 24 -2.85 -1.15 5.94
C PHE A 24 -1.40 -1.65 5.94
N MET A 25 -0.73 -1.63 7.09
CA MET A 25 0.65 -2.14 7.21
C MET A 25 0.77 -3.60 6.78
N LYS A 26 -0.20 -4.45 7.18
CA LYS A 26 -0.20 -5.87 6.79
C LYS A 26 -0.39 -6.08 5.29
N ILE A 27 -1.28 -5.31 4.65
CA ILE A 27 -1.49 -5.39 3.21
C ILE A 27 -0.22 -4.94 2.47
N GLN A 28 0.33 -3.79 2.83
CA GLN A 28 1.56 -3.28 2.21
C GLN A 28 2.72 -4.28 2.36
N ASP A 29 2.90 -4.85 3.55
CA ASP A 29 3.93 -5.85 3.81
C ASP A 29 3.74 -7.12 2.99
N GLY A 30 2.51 -7.63 2.91
CA GLY A 30 2.18 -8.82 2.12
C GLY A 30 2.41 -8.57 0.63
N MET A 31 2.01 -7.40 0.14
CA MET A 31 2.23 -7.01 -1.24
C MET A 31 3.73 -6.88 -1.56
N GLY A 32 4.47 -6.14 -0.73
CA GLY A 32 5.90 -5.89 -0.97
C GLY A 32 6.75 -7.13 -0.86
N ARG A 33 6.51 -7.98 0.14
CA ARG A 33 7.35 -9.16 0.40
C ARG A 33 7.01 -10.37 -0.46
N ARG A 34 5.78 -10.45 -0.98
CA ARG A 34 5.31 -11.65 -1.69
C ARG A 34 4.70 -11.32 -3.04
N LEU A 35 3.64 -10.51 -3.08
CA LEU A 35 2.87 -10.30 -4.32
C LEU A 35 3.74 -9.69 -5.43
N ILE A 36 4.49 -8.63 -5.12
CA ILE A 36 5.33 -7.93 -6.09
C ILE A 36 6.42 -8.86 -6.65
N PRO A 37 7.24 -9.54 -5.82
CA PRO A 37 8.20 -10.54 -6.32
C PRO A 37 7.56 -11.60 -7.23
N LEU A 38 6.45 -12.19 -6.80
CA LEU A 38 5.77 -13.25 -7.56
C LEU A 38 5.24 -12.74 -8.90
N ILE A 39 4.68 -11.52 -8.96
CA ILE A 39 4.24 -10.93 -10.22
C ILE A 39 5.41 -10.75 -11.18
N VAL A 40 6.56 -10.28 -10.70
CA VAL A 40 7.74 -10.09 -11.55
C VAL A 40 8.27 -11.43 -12.05
N GLU A 41 8.31 -12.46 -11.19
CA GLU A 41 8.68 -13.83 -11.58
C GLU A 41 7.73 -14.43 -12.63
N MET A 42 6.45 -14.03 -12.64
CA MET A 42 5.51 -14.43 -13.69
C MET A 42 5.74 -13.71 -15.03
N ILE A 43 6.41 -12.56 -15.02
CA ILE A 43 6.63 -11.71 -16.19
C ILE A 43 8.01 -11.98 -16.79
N GLU A 44 9.03 -12.17 -15.95
CA GLU A 44 10.44 -12.26 -16.32
C GLU A 44 10.98 -13.64 -15.96
N ALA A 45 11.72 -14.26 -16.88
CA ALA A 45 12.27 -15.61 -16.68
C ALA A 45 13.40 -15.68 -15.65
N ASP A 46 14.13 -14.58 -15.43
CA ASP A 46 15.21 -14.49 -14.45
C ASP A 46 15.07 -13.20 -13.63
N THR A 47 14.97 -13.36 -12.31
CA THR A 47 14.83 -12.27 -11.35
C THR A 47 15.83 -12.35 -10.20
N SER A 48 16.83 -13.25 -10.25
CA SER A 48 17.72 -13.51 -9.10
C SER A 48 18.53 -12.29 -8.68
N GLU A 49 18.99 -11.51 -9.66
CA GLU A 49 19.80 -10.31 -9.46
C GLU A 49 18.95 -9.02 -9.32
N MET A 50 17.61 -9.12 -9.42
CA MET A 50 16.76 -7.93 -9.38
C MET A 50 16.61 -7.39 -7.96
N THR A 51 16.97 -6.12 -7.78
CA THR A 51 16.66 -5.39 -6.55
C THR A 51 15.15 -5.16 -6.43
N PHE A 52 14.69 -4.79 -5.24
CA PHE A 52 13.27 -4.44 -5.08
C PHE A 52 12.86 -3.24 -5.92
N ILE A 53 13.76 -2.27 -6.15
CA ILE A 53 13.52 -1.12 -7.02
C ILE A 53 13.35 -1.58 -8.47
N ASP A 54 14.17 -2.52 -8.94
CA ASP A 54 14.02 -3.09 -10.29
C ASP A 54 12.66 -3.77 -10.46
N LYS A 55 12.20 -4.48 -9.44
CA LYS A 55 10.86 -5.11 -9.42
C LYS A 55 9.75 -4.06 -9.51
N LEU A 56 9.86 -2.95 -8.79
CA LEU A 56 8.90 -1.83 -8.91
C LEU A 56 8.91 -1.23 -10.32
N ASN A 57 10.09 -0.99 -10.90
CA ASN A 57 10.22 -0.48 -12.26
C ASN A 57 9.57 -1.41 -13.29
N ARG A 58 9.60 -2.74 -13.06
CA ARG A 58 8.86 -3.70 -13.89
C ARG A 58 7.35 -3.50 -13.75
N LEU A 59 6.83 -3.41 -12.54
CA LEU A 59 5.39 -3.17 -12.33
C LEU A 59 4.91 -1.87 -12.99
N GLU A 60 5.71 -0.80 -12.92
CA GLU A 60 5.43 0.49 -13.57
C GLU A 60 5.33 0.35 -15.10
N LYS A 61 6.26 -0.38 -15.72
CA LYS A 61 6.22 -0.66 -17.17
C LYS A 61 4.98 -1.44 -17.61
N PHE A 62 4.41 -2.25 -16.73
CA PHE A 62 3.17 -3.00 -16.97
C PHE A 62 1.91 -2.22 -16.57
N GLY A 63 2.04 -0.97 -16.11
CA GLY A 63 0.93 -0.11 -15.69
C GLY A 63 0.20 -0.62 -14.44
N LEU A 64 0.88 -1.42 -13.62
CA LEU A 64 0.30 -1.99 -12.40
C LEU A 64 0.34 -1.01 -11.24
N ILE A 65 1.33 -0.10 -11.24
CA ILE A 65 1.49 1.03 -10.33
C ILE A 65 2.05 2.22 -11.10
N GLU A 66 1.86 3.42 -10.56
CA GLU A 66 2.45 4.65 -11.11
C GLU A 66 3.89 4.89 -10.56
N PRO A 67 4.72 5.66 -11.28
CA PRO A 67 6.05 6.03 -10.82
C PRO A 67 6.07 6.64 -9.42
N GLY A 68 6.85 6.04 -8.51
CA GLY A 68 6.99 6.52 -7.13
C GLY A 68 5.77 6.28 -6.24
N GLU A 69 4.70 5.67 -6.75
CA GLU A 69 3.49 5.37 -5.99
C GLU A 69 3.79 4.48 -4.78
N TRP A 70 4.61 3.44 -4.96
CA TRP A 70 5.02 2.57 -3.86
C TRP A 70 5.80 3.31 -2.76
N ASN A 71 6.58 4.34 -3.14
CA ASN A 71 7.30 5.17 -2.17
C ASN A 71 6.34 6.00 -1.34
N SER A 72 5.25 6.50 -1.93
CA SER A 72 4.20 7.21 -1.18
C SER A 72 3.56 6.31 -0.11
N TYR A 73 3.32 5.03 -0.42
CA TYR A 73 2.79 4.07 0.54
C TYR A 73 3.76 3.85 1.70
N ARG A 74 5.06 3.80 1.41
CA ARG A 74 6.08 3.64 2.45
C ARG A 74 6.20 4.88 3.32
N LYS A 75 6.11 6.06 2.72
CA LYS A 75 6.19 7.33 3.42
C LYS A 75 5.06 7.42 4.45
N ILE A 76 3.81 7.21 4.04
CA ILE A 76 2.68 7.30 4.97
C ILE A 76 2.76 6.26 6.09
N ARG A 77 3.27 5.04 5.81
CA ARG A 77 3.52 4.05 6.86
C ARG A 77 4.52 4.56 7.89
N ASN A 78 5.61 5.17 7.43
CA ASN A 78 6.64 5.70 8.31
C ASN A 78 6.09 6.88 9.13
N ASP A 79 5.34 7.77 8.49
CA ASP A 79 4.69 8.91 9.13
C ASP A 79 3.73 8.42 10.22
N LEU A 80 2.86 7.46 9.95
CA LEU A 80 1.95 6.90 10.95
C LEU A 80 2.65 6.12 12.08
N ALA A 81 3.81 5.52 11.81
CA ALA A 81 4.55 4.74 12.81
C ALA A 81 5.44 5.59 13.74
N HIS A 82 5.87 6.77 13.27
CA HIS A 82 6.79 7.64 14.01
C HIS A 82 6.10 8.87 14.57
N THR A 83 5.00 9.31 13.96
CA THR A 83 4.26 10.52 14.34
C THR A 83 3.09 10.08 15.23
N TYR A 84 3.34 9.94 16.53
CA TYR A 84 2.35 10.33 17.53
C TYR A 84 2.67 11.78 17.87
N PRO A 85 2.20 12.75 17.06
CA PRO A 85 2.57 14.14 17.25
C PRO A 85 1.98 14.63 18.58
N GLU A 86 2.69 15.56 19.23
CA GLU A 86 2.19 16.18 20.46
C GLU A 86 0.90 17.01 20.20
N GLU A 87 0.63 17.33 18.93
CA GLU A 87 -0.51 18.12 18.48
C GLU A 87 -1.58 17.27 17.76
N LYS A 88 -2.83 17.34 18.24
CA LYS A 88 -3.97 16.58 17.69
C LYS A 88 -4.27 16.92 16.22
N GLU A 89 -4.01 18.14 15.76
CA GLU A 89 -4.30 18.55 14.38
C GLU A 89 -3.37 17.87 13.37
N GLU A 90 -2.07 17.75 13.69
CA GLU A 90 -1.12 17.02 12.85
C GLU A 90 -1.49 15.53 12.73
N LEU A 91 -1.98 14.92 13.82
CA LEU A 91 -2.44 13.54 13.80
C LEU A 91 -3.67 13.37 12.89
N VAL A 92 -4.61 14.31 12.94
CA VAL A 92 -5.79 14.33 12.06
C VAL A 92 -5.39 14.39 10.60
N ASP A 93 -4.45 15.27 10.25
CA ASP A 93 -3.97 15.43 8.88
C ASP A 93 -3.29 14.15 8.39
N ALA A 94 -2.43 13.55 9.21
CA ALA A 94 -1.77 12.28 8.88
C ALA A 94 -2.79 11.14 8.67
N ILE A 95 -3.83 11.03 9.50
CA ILE A 95 -4.89 10.03 9.37
C ILE A 95 -5.69 10.24 8.07
N ASN A 96 -6.01 11.50 7.74
CA ASN A 96 -6.75 11.83 6.53
C ASN A 96 -5.91 11.54 5.27
N GLU A 97 -4.61 11.86 5.28
CA GLU A 97 -3.68 11.48 4.21
C GLU A 97 -3.58 9.96 4.08
N ALA A 98 -3.47 9.25 5.19
CA ALA A 98 -3.46 7.79 5.24
C ALA A 98 -4.69 7.17 4.59
N ALA A 99 -5.89 7.67 4.89
CA ALA A 99 -7.11 7.18 4.28
C ALA A 99 -7.09 7.28 2.74
N ALA A 100 -6.57 8.39 2.19
CA ALA A 100 -6.44 8.56 0.74
C ALA A 100 -5.40 7.61 0.13
N ILE A 101 -4.27 7.40 0.82
CA ILE A 101 -3.23 6.47 0.37
C ILE A 101 -3.69 5.01 0.44
N ILE A 102 -4.44 4.64 1.47
CA ILE A 102 -5.02 3.30 1.63
C ILE A 102 -5.90 2.95 0.44
N GLN A 103 -6.76 3.88 -0.01
CA GLN A 103 -7.60 3.67 -1.19
C GLN A 103 -6.76 3.43 -2.46
N LYS A 104 -5.63 4.13 -2.62
CA LYS A 104 -4.70 3.90 -3.74
C LYS A 104 -4.04 2.53 -3.65
N LEU A 105 -3.56 2.14 -2.45
CA LEU A 105 -2.98 0.81 -2.23
C LEU A 105 -3.96 -0.30 -2.61
N GLU A 106 -5.22 -0.17 -2.19
CA GLU A 106 -6.29 -1.11 -2.54
C GLU A 106 -6.51 -1.18 -4.06
N ALA A 107 -6.58 -0.03 -4.74
CA ALA A 107 -6.71 0.01 -6.19
C ALA A 107 -5.53 -0.70 -6.90
N SER A 108 -4.30 -0.46 -6.45
CA SER A 108 -3.10 -1.13 -6.95
C SER A 108 -3.12 -2.63 -6.69
N PHE A 109 -3.58 -3.07 -5.52
CA PHE A 109 -3.79 -4.49 -5.22
C PHE A 109 -4.80 -5.14 -6.17
N LEU A 110 -5.93 -4.47 -6.43
CA LEU A 110 -6.96 -4.99 -7.35
C LEU A 110 -6.45 -5.08 -8.79
N LYS A 111 -5.68 -4.08 -9.26
CA LYS A 111 -5.01 -4.12 -10.57
C LYS A 111 -4.07 -5.32 -10.67
N MET A 112 -3.20 -5.51 -9.67
CA MET A 112 -2.28 -6.65 -9.59
C MET A 112 -3.02 -7.99 -9.57
N ARG A 113 -4.08 -8.11 -8.77
CA ARG A 113 -4.91 -9.32 -8.72
C ARG A 113 -5.53 -9.64 -10.08
N HIS A 114 -6.12 -8.64 -10.73
CA HIS A 114 -6.71 -8.81 -12.06
C HIS A 114 -5.65 -9.26 -13.08
N PHE A 115 -4.46 -8.66 -13.05
CA PHE A 115 -3.34 -9.06 -13.89
C PHE A 115 -2.96 -10.53 -13.68
N CYS A 116 -2.77 -10.96 -12.43
CA CYS A 116 -2.46 -12.36 -12.10
C CYS A 116 -3.53 -13.31 -12.62
N GLN A 117 -4.82 -12.99 -12.40
CA GLN A 117 -5.94 -13.82 -12.86
C GLN A 117 -5.94 -13.98 -14.37
N LYS A 118 -5.68 -12.89 -15.11
CA LYS A 118 -5.64 -12.90 -16.58
C LYS A 118 -4.47 -13.72 -17.11
N LYS A 119 -3.28 -13.59 -16.49
CA LYS A 119 -2.08 -14.35 -16.86
C LYS A 119 -2.21 -15.85 -16.55
N LEU A 120 -2.72 -16.21 -15.38
CA LEU A 120 -2.90 -17.61 -14.98
C LEU A 120 -4.03 -18.28 -15.76
N GLY A 121 -5.14 -17.57 -16.03
CA GLY A 121 -6.23 -18.08 -16.85
C GLY A 121 -5.86 -18.26 -18.34
N SER A 122 -4.94 -17.43 -18.85
CA SER A 122 -4.43 -17.54 -20.23
C SER A 122 -3.36 -18.62 -20.40
N ALA A 123 -2.79 -19.17 -19.32
CA ALA A 123 -1.78 -20.23 -19.37
C ALA A 123 -2.38 -21.66 -19.42
N ALA A 124 -3.71 -21.78 -19.38
CA ALA A 124 -4.45 -23.04 -19.40
C ALA A 124 -5.11 -23.36 -20.75
N GLY A 125 -4.66 -22.74 -21.85
CA GLY A 125 -5.17 -22.93 -23.21
C GLY A 125 -4.09 -23.34 -24.19
#